data_AF-A0A6A6NJ94-F1
#
_entry.id   AF-A0A6A6NJ94-F1
#
_cell.length_a   1.000
_cell.length_b   1.000
_cell.length_c   1.000
_cell.angle_alpha   90.00
_cell.angle_beta   90.00
_cell.angle_gamma   90.00
#
_symmetry.space_group_name_H-M   'P 1'
#
loop_
_entity.id
_entity.type
_entity.pdbx_description
1 polymer ?
#
loop_
_entity_poly.entity_id
_entity_poly.type
_entity_poly.pdbx_seq_one_letter_code
_entity_poly.pdbx_strand_id
1 'polypeptide(L)'
;MKYLKENLCKLEDENIEHMPIGFEVAFPSLLEVARKLDIEVPEDSPVLQEIYASRNLKLKKIPKDIMHKVPTTLLHSLEGMPGLEWEKLLKLQCEDGSFLFSPSSTAFALMQTKDENCLKYLNNIVQRFKGGVPNVYPVDLFEHIWAVDRLQRLGISRYFEEELKECVNYVARYWREDGICWARNSEVHDIDDTAMGFRVLRLYGHEVSADVFKHFKKGDTFFCFTGQSTQAVTGMFNLYRASQVLFPGEKILEEAKEFSSSFLKEKQAANEVLDKWIITKDLPGEVEYSLDVPWYANLPRVEARFYLEQYGGEDDVWIGKTLYRMPYVNNNEYLQLARLDYNSCQAFHRIEWDNFQKWYEECNLGDFGISKRELLLSYFLAAASIFEPERSKERLAWAKTTILLKTIDSYFDENNNSIEQRRAFVQEFKNGVGAGGPVNGRTMETKTRQELVRIVLGTLNDVSLDALVAYGRDISHSLRHAWEKWLLKWEEEGDRHQGEAELIVKAINLAAGRWISEELLSYHSQYEKLFQLTNRICYQLGNYKKNKVHDNKRSTTPEIEAELQELVQLVLQNSSDGMESNIKETFFTVAKSFYYIAICDPGTINYHISKVLFERVY
;
A
#
# COMPACT_ATOMS: atom_id res chain seq x y z
N MET A 1 -39.40 -7.00 -24.79
CA MET A 1 -40.64 -7.12 -23.99
C MET A 1 -40.81 -8.45 -23.29
N LYS A 2 -40.76 -9.61 -23.99
CA LYS A 2 -40.86 -10.94 -23.35
C LYS A 2 -39.94 -11.09 -22.12
N TYR A 3 -38.64 -10.80 -22.28
CA TYR A 3 -37.67 -10.85 -21.16
C TYR A 3 -38.08 -9.98 -19.97
N LEU A 4 -38.52 -8.74 -20.20
CA LEU A 4 -38.96 -7.84 -19.13
C LEU A 4 -40.16 -8.42 -18.39
N LYS A 5 -41.17 -8.90 -19.12
CA LYS A 5 -42.37 -9.51 -18.53
C LYS A 5 -42.04 -10.74 -17.68
N GLU A 6 -41.11 -11.58 -18.15
CA GLU A 6 -40.72 -12.83 -17.48
C GLU A 6 -39.82 -12.64 -16.26
N ASN A 7 -39.14 -11.48 -16.14
CA ASN A 7 -38.14 -11.26 -15.09
C ASN A 7 -38.47 -10.09 -14.15
N LEU A 8 -39.46 -9.26 -14.46
CA LEU A 8 -39.78 -8.08 -13.64
C LEU A 8 -40.11 -8.45 -12.19
N CYS A 9 -40.87 -9.53 -11.96
CA CYS A 9 -41.21 -9.98 -10.60
C CYS A 9 -39.98 -10.38 -9.79
N LYS A 10 -38.92 -10.88 -10.42
CA LYS A 10 -37.70 -11.34 -9.74
C LYS A 10 -36.87 -10.20 -9.15
N LEU A 11 -37.18 -8.95 -9.49
CA LEU A 11 -36.48 -7.78 -8.98
C LEU A 11 -36.70 -7.58 -7.46
N GLU A 12 -37.77 -8.16 -6.90
CA GLU A 12 -38.04 -8.13 -5.45
C GLU A 12 -37.04 -8.98 -4.63
N ASP A 13 -36.40 -9.96 -5.26
CA ASP A 13 -35.46 -10.89 -4.62
C ASP A 13 -34.00 -10.41 -4.67
N GLU A 14 -33.72 -9.30 -5.37
CA GLU A 14 -32.36 -8.81 -5.63
C GLU A 14 -31.82 -7.93 -4.51
N ASN A 15 -30.49 -7.97 -4.28
CA ASN A 15 -29.85 -7.14 -3.26
C ASN A 15 -29.88 -5.65 -3.66
N ILE A 16 -30.54 -4.83 -2.84
CA ILE A 16 -30.66 -3.38 -3.01
C ILE A 16 -29.29 -2.67 -3.01
N GLU A 17 -28.28 -3.22 -2.33
CA GLU A 17 -26.94 -2.62 -2.26
C GLU A 17 -26.25 -2.56 -3.61
N HIS A 18 -26.48 -3.55 -4.48
CA HIS A 18 -25.91 -3.59 -5.84
C HIS A 18 -26.80 -2.94 -6.89
N MET A 19 -27.86 -2.24 -6.48
CA MET A 19 -28.76 -1.57 -7.40
C MET A 19 -28.02 -0.49 -8.20
N PRO A 20 -28.14 -0.49 -9.55
CA PRO A 20 -27.42 0.47 -10.38
C PRO A 20 -27.70 1.93 -10.05
N ILE A 21 -26.73 2.79 -10.36
CA ILE A 21 -26.79 4.23 -10.04
C ILE A 21 -28.00 4.86 -10.72
N GLY A 22 -28.87 5.46 -9.91
CA GLY A 22 -30.05 6.16 -10.40
C GLY A 22 -31.16 5.26 -10.92
N PHE A 23 -31.08 3.93 -10.73
CA PHE A 23 -32.09 2.97 -11.23
C PHE A 23 -33.51 3.36 -10.85
N GLU A 24 -33.75 3.70 -9.58
CA GLU A 24 -35.08 4.10 -9.07
C GLU A 24 -35.62 5.39 -9.71
N VAL A 25 -34.78 6.17 -10.38
CA VAL A 25 -35.20 7.39 -11.08
C VAL A 25 -35.28 7.14 -12.59
N ALA A 26 -34.27 6.48 -13.17
CA ALA A 26 -34.18 6.23 -14.60
C ALA A 26 -35.20 5.18 -15.07
N PHE A 27 -35.34 4.06 -14.36
CA PHE A 27 -36.20 2.95 -14.79
C PHE A 27 -37.68 3.36 -14.87
N PRO A 28 -38.29 4.01 -13.86
CA PRO A 28 -39.69 4.45 -13.99
C PRO A 28 -39.91 5.52 -15.07
N SER A 29 -38.91 6.36 -15.32
CA SER A 29 -38.96 7.38 -16.38
C SER A 29 -38.89 6.74 -17.77
N LEU A 30 -38.11 5.67 -17.95
CA LEU A 30 -38.12 4.87 -19.18
C LEU A 30 -39.46 4.15 -19.39
N LEU A 31 -40.09 3.65 -18.32
CA LEU A 31 -41.44 3.05 -18.41
C LEU A 31 -42.48 4.09 -18.85
N GLU A 32 -42.39 5.34 -18.38
CA GLU A 32 -43.27 6.42 -18.84
C GLU A 32 -43.06 6.77 -20.33
N VAL A 33 -41.83 6.71 -20.82
CA VAL A 33 -41.55 6.85 -22.27
C VAL A 33 -42.13 5.68 -23.04
N ALA A 34 -41.97 4.45 -22.56
CA ALA A 34 -42.54 3.25 -23.17
C ALA A 34 -44.07 3.36 -23.30
N ARG A 35 -44.76 3.83 -22.26
CA ARG A 35 -46.21 4.10 -22.30
C ARG A 35 -46.60 5.11 -23.36
N LYS A 36 -45.85 6.21 -23.49
CA LYS A 36 -46.11 7.24 -24.51
C LYS A 36 -45.92 6.73 -25.94
N LEU A 37 -45.23 5.61 -26.11
CA LEU A 37 -45.02 4.93 -27.39
C LEU A 37 -45.94 3.70 -27.56
N ASP A 38 -46.99 3.57 -26.73
CA ASP A 38 -47.93 2.46 -26.73
C ASP A 38 -47.27 1.07 -26.54
N ILE A 39 -46.14 1.01 -25.84
CA ILE A 39 -45.47 -0.25 -25.47
C ILE A 39 -46.08 -0.78 -24.18
N GLU A 40 -46.57 -2.02 -24.20
CA GLU A 40 -47.24 -2.66 -23.07
C GLU A 40 -46.28 -2.94 -21.90
N VAL A 41 -46.51 -2.27 -20.76
CA VAL A 41 -45.74 -2.45 -19.50
C VAL A 41 -46.60 -3.25 -18.50
N PRO A 42 -46.02 -4.15 -17.67
CA PRO A 42 -46.79 -4.91 -16.67
C PRO A 42 -47.19 -4.04 -15.47
N GLU A 43 -48.30 -3.30 -15.60
CA GLU A 43 -48.75 -2.28 -14.63
C GLU A 43 -49.08 -2.84 -13.23
N ASP A 44 -49.58 -4.08 -13.15
CA ASP A 44 -50.06 -4.69 -11.91
C ASP A 44 -48.94 -5.30 -11.05
N SER A 45 -47.67 -5.10 -11.43
CA SER A 45 -46.54 -5.67 -10.71
C SER A 45 -46.26 -4.88 -9.42
N PRO A 46 -46.31 -5.52 -8.22
CA PRO A 46 -46.06 -4.85 -6.94
C PRO A 46 -44.69 -4.13 -6.89
N VAL A 47 -43.66 -4.75 -7.45
CA VAL A 47 -42.31 -4.18 -7.49
C VAL A 47 -42.25 -2.83 -8.23
N LEU A 48 -43.08 -2.62 -9.26
CA LEU A 48 -43.13 -1.33 -9.94
C LEU A 48 -43.70 -0.24 -9.02
N GLN A 49 -44.75 -0.56 -8.26
CA GLN A 49 -45.36 0.40 -7.34
C GLN A 49 -44.35 0.85 -6.29
N GLU A 50 -43.53 -0.07 -5.77
CA GLU A 50 -42.45 0.22 -4.84
C GLU A 50 -41.37 1.11 -5.46
N ILE A 51 -40.94 0.82 -6.69
CA ILE A 51 -39.94 1.66 -7.38
C ILE A 51 -40.50 3.07 -7.64
N TYR A 52 -41.76 3.21 -8.06
CA TYR A 52 -42.41 4.51 -8.21
C TYR A 52 -42.48 5.28 -6.88
N ALA A 53 -42.77 4.58 -5.77
CA ALA A 53 -42.76 5.18 -4.44
C ALA A 53 -41.35 5.66 -4.05
N SER A 54 -40.32 4.83 -4.27
CA SER A 54 -38.93 5.20 -4.01
C SER A 54 -38.50 6.40 -4.86
N ARG A 55 -38.84 6.41 -6.16
CA ARG A 55 -38.60 7.56 -7.06
C ARG A 55 -39.16 8.85 -6.47
N ASN A 56 -40.43 8.83 -6.09
CA ASN A 56 -41.11 10.01 -5.58
C ASN A 56 -40.49 10.52 -4.28
N LEU A 57 -40.05 9.60 -3.41
CA LEU A 57 -39.34 9.94 -2.18
C LEU A 57 -37.96 10.54 -2.45
N LYS A 58 -37.21 9.99 -3.42
CA LYS A 58 -35.91 10.54 -3.85
C LYS A 58 -36.05 11.92 -4.48
N LEU A 59 -36.98 12.10 -5.41
CA LEU A 59 -37.22 13.39 -6.07
C LEU A 59 -37.60 14.50 -5.09
N LYS A 60 -38.28 14.18 -3.97
CA LYS A 60 -38.57 15.14 -2.89
C LYS A 60 -37.33 15.55 -2.09
N LYS A 61 -36.32 14.67 -2.00
CA LYS A 61 -35.06 14.94 -1.30
C LYS A 61 -34.05 15.70 -2.16
N ILE A 62 -34.24 15.74 -3.49
CA ILE A 62 -33.35 16.48 -4.39
C ILE A 62 -33.53 17.99 -4.17
N PRO A 63 -32.46 18.71 -3.77
CA PRO A 63 -32.51 20.16 -3.66
C PRO A 63 -32.47 20.78 -5.06
N LYS A 64 -33.66 20.96 -5.67
CA LYS A 64 -33.80 21.47 -7.05
C LYS A 64 -33.15 22.84 -7.24
N ASP A 65 -33.13 23.65 -6.19
CA ASP A 65 -32.49 24.97 -6.17
C ASP A 65 -30.96 24.90 -6.19
N ILE A 66 -30.35 23.85 -5.65
CA ILE A 66 -28.90 23.61 -5.67
C ILE A 66 -28.48 22.96 -6.99
N MET A 67 -29.26 21.99 -7.50
CA MET A 67 -28.97 21.22 -8.72
C MET A 67 -28.71 22.10 -9.96
N HIS A 68 -29.30 23.29 -10.02
CA HIS A 68 -29.16 24.23 -11.14
C HIS A 68 -28.14 25.35 -10.88
N LYS A 69 -27.47 25.36 -9.72
CA LYS A 69 -26.53 26.42 -9.32
C LYS A 69 -25.09 25.94 -9.24
N VAL A 70 -24.89 24.69 -8.83
CA VAL A 70 -23.55 24.12 -8.63
C VAL A 70 -23.49 22.71 -9.22
N PRO A 71 -22.32 22.28 -9.73
CA PRO A 71 -22.12 20.91 -10.17
C PRO A 71 -22.34 19.92 -9.03
N THR A 72 -23.11 18.85 -9.29
CA THR A 72 -23.38 17.77 -8.34
C THR A 72 -23.49 16.45 -9.09
N THR A 73 -23.46 15.32 -8.38
CA THR A 73 -23.64 13.99 -9.00
C THR A 73 -24.99 13.80 -9.69
N LEU A 74 -25.98 14.68 -9.44
CA LEU A 74 -27.26 14.68 -10.12
C LEU A 74 -27.14 14.94 -11.63
N LEU A 75 -26.12 15.71 -12.05
CA LEU A 75 -25.82 15.93 -13.47
C LEU A 75 -25.53 14.63 -14.21
N HIS A 76 -25.08 13.60 -13.49
CA HIS A 76 -24.82 12.30 -14.08
C HIS A 76 -26.11 11.62 -14.54
N SER A 77 -27.31 11.95 -14.02
CA SER A 77 -28.57 11.21 -14.25
C SER A 77 -29.76 12.08 -14.66
N LEU A 78 -29.55 13.11 -15.49
CA LEU A 78 -30.59 14.07 -15.88
C LEU A 78 -31.75 13.43 -16.67
N GLU A 79 -31.50 12.33 -17.38
CA GLU A 79 -32.49 11.65 -18.22
C GLU A 79 -33.71 11.12 -17.46
N GLY A 80 -33.57 10.92 -16.14
CA GLY A 80 -34.65 10.46 -15.28
C GLY A 80 -35.38 11.58 -14.55
N MET A 81 -34.94 12.84 -14.67
CA MET A 81 -35.39 13.94 -13.81
C MET A 81 -36.45 14.84 -14.47
N PRO A 82 -37.58 15.11 -13.78
CA PRO A 82 -38.59 16.04 -14.29
C PRO A 82 -38.31 17.50 -13.91
N GLY A 83 -38.73 18.43 -14.77
CA GLY A 83 -38.75 19.87 -14.48
C GLY A 83 -37.37 20.52 -14.44
N LEU A 84 -36.51 20.18 -15.40
CA LEU A 84 -35.16 20.72 -15.54
C LEU A 84 -35.16 22.09 -16.24
N GLU A 85 -34.34 23.00 -15.73
CA GLU A 85 -34.12 24.34 -16.30
C GLU A 85 -32.82 24.35 -17.12
N TRP A 86 -32.93 24.01 -18.40
CA TRP A 86 -31.77 23.78 -19.29
C TRP A 86 -30.83 24.97 -19.42
N GLU A 87 -31.35 26.21 -19.44
CA GLU A 87 -30.52 27.42 -19.50
C GLU A 87 -29.54 27.52 -18.30
N LYS A 88 -29.96 27.03 -17.13
CA LYS A 88 -29.11 26.97 -15.94
C LYS A 88 -28.17 25.77 -15.99
N LEU A 89 -28.67 24.59 -16.37
CA LEU A 89 -27.87 23.37 -16.43
C LEU A 89 -26.72 23.47 -17.44
N LEU A 90 -26.92 24.09 -18.60
CA LEU A 90 -25.84 24.27 -19.59
C LEU A 90 -24.63 25.05 -19.05
N LYS A 91 -24.82 25.86 -17.99
CA LYS A 91 -23.72 26.57 -17.31
C LYS A 91 -22.87 25.66 -16.41
N LEU A 92 -23.36 24.44 -16.16
CA LEU A 92 -22.71 23.40 -15.35
C LEU A 92 -22.17 22.25 -16.21
N GLN A 93 -22.17 22.41 -17.54
CA GLN A 93 -21.62 21.45 -18.49
C GLN A 93 -20.10 21.30 -18.27
N CYS A 94 -19.59 20.07 -18.36
CA CYS A 94 -18.16 19.80 -18.30
C CYS A 94 -17.45 20.39 -19.54
N GLU A 95 -16.14 20.66 -19.41
CA GLU A 95 -15.33 21.23 -20.50
C GLU A 95 -15.34 20.39 -21.79
N ASP A 96 -15.51 19.07 -21.66
CA ASP A 96 -15.58 18.14 -22.79
C ASP A 96 -16.95 18.13 -23.51
N GLY A 97 -17.92 18.89 -22.99
CA GLY A 97 -19.30 18.97 -23.49
C GLY A 97 -20.27 17.99 -22.84
N SER A 98 -19.82 17.16 -21.90
CA SER A 98 -20.67 16.21 -21.20
C SER A 98 -21.43 16.82 -20.01
N PHE A 99 -22.46 16.11 -19.57
CA PHE A 99 -23.04 16.29 -18.25
C PHE A 99 -22.50 15.21 -17.30
N LEU A 100 -21.52 15.61 -16.48
CA LEU A 100 -20.77 14.75 -15.55
C LEU A 100 -20.37 13.41 -16.17
N PHE A 101 -19.75 13.47 -17.35
CA PHE A 101 -19.15 12.33 -18.04
C PHE A 101 -20.13 11.20 -18.38
N SER A 102 -21.44 11.50 -18.41
CA SER A 102 -22.51 10.53 -18.64
C SER A 102 -23.04 10.63 -20.07
N PRO A 103 -22.85 9.61 -20.92
CA PRO A 103 -23.41 9.61 -22.27
C PRO A 103 -24.93 9.71 -22.30
N SER A 104 -25.65 9.01 -21.43
CA SER A 104 -27.13 9.05 -21.44
C SER A 104 -27.67 10.41 -20.96
N SER A 105 -27.06 11.02 -19.94
CA SER A 105 -27.44 12.36 -19.47
C SER A 105 -27.18 13.41 -20.54
N THR A 106 -26.01 13.31 -21.22
CA THR A 106 -25.62 14.23 -22.30
C THR A 106 -26.50 14.07 -23.54
N ALA A 107 -26.87 12.83 -23.90
CA ALA A 107 -27.81 12.57 -24.99
C ALA A 107 -29.19 13.17 -24.69
N PHE A 108 -29.68 13.03 -23.45
CA PHE A 108 -30.92 13.66 -23.04
C PHE A 108 -30.83 15.19 -23.12
N ALA A 109 -29.74 15.79 -22.64
CA ALA A 109 -29.52 17.23 -22.75
C ALA A 109 -29.48 17.70 -24.22
N LEU A 110 -28.79 16.99 -25.11
CA LEU A 110 -28.77 17.28 -26.55
C LEU A 110 -30.18 17.26 -27.15
N MET A 111 -31.00 16.27 -26.80
CA MET A 111 -32.37 16.18 -27.32
C MET A 111 -33.20 17.42 -26.98
N GLN A 112 -33.01 17.97 -25.77
CA GLN A 112 -33.77 19.12 -25.27
C GLN A 112 -33.21 20.48 -25.72
N THR A 113 -31.89 20.59 -25.89
CA THR A 113 -31.21 21.89 -26.08
C THR A 113 -30.64 22.11 -27.47
N LYS A 114 -30.36 21.02 -28.21
CA LYS A 114 -29.56 21.04 -29.45
C LYS A 114 -28.15 21.62 -29.29
N ASP A 115 -27.62 21.59 -28.07
CA ASP A 115 -26.27 22.09 -27.77
C ASP A 115 -25.18 21.34 -28.56
N GLU A 116 -24.30 22.10 -29.22
CA GLU A 116 -23.26 21.55 -30.10
C GLU A 116 -22.15 20.85 -29.32
N ASN A 117 -21.86 21.28 -28.09
CA ASN A 117 -20.84 20.64 -27.25
C ASN A 117 -21.29 19.26 -26.79
N CYS A 118 -22.57 19.09 -26.42
CA CYS A 118 -23.17 17.79 -26.15
C CYS A 118 -23.02 16.86 -27.35
N LEU A 119 -23.33 17.35 -28.56
CA LEU A 119 -23.20 16.57 -29.79
C LEU A 119 -21.73 16.19 -30.08
N LYS A 120 -20.79 17.12 -29.86
CA LYS A 120 -19.36 16.88 -30.03
C LYS A 120 -18.85 15.79 -29.10
N TYR A 121 -19.21 15.85 -27.81
CA TYR A 121 -18.90 14.80 -26.84
C TYR A 121 -19.43 13.42 -27.31
N LEU A 122 -20.72 13.35 -27.67
CA LEU A 122 -21.36 12.11 -28.10
C LEU A 122 -20.74 11.54 -29.38
N ASN A 123 -20.43 12.39 -30.36
CA ASN A 123 -19.76 11.95 -31.59
C ASN A 123 -18.37 11.37 -31.30
N ASN A 124 -17.59 12.00 -30.42
CA ASN A 124 -16.27 11.52 -30.05
C ASN A 124 -16.33 10.12 -29.40
N ILE A 125 -17.25 9.90 -28.45
CA ILE A 125 -17.38 8.61 -27.78
C ILE A 125 -17.92 7.52 -28.71
N VAL A 126 -18.90 7.83 -29.56
CA VAL A 126 -19.46 6.86 -30.52
C VAL A 126 -18.39 6.44 -31.53
N GLN A 127 -17.54 7.38 -31.98
CA GLN A 127 -16.40 7.07 -32.82
C GLN A 127 -15.37 6.19 -32.09
N ARG A 128 -15.01 6.55 -30.85
CA ARG A 128 -14.05 5.81 -30.02
C ARG A 128 -14.46 4.35 -29.76
N PHE A 129 -15.75 4.11 -29.57
CA PHE A 129 -16.34 2.81 -29.22
C PHE A 129 -17.10 2.15 -30.38
N LYS A 130 -16.95 2.67 -31.61
CA LYS A 130 -17.46 2.09 -32.85
C LYS A 130 -18.96 1.77 -32.80
N GLY A 131 -19.75 2.70 -32.26
CA GLY A 131 -21.21 2.61 -32.19
C GLY A 131 -21.74 2.59 -30.77
N GLY A 132 -21.23 1.70 -29.91
CA GLY A 132 -21.62 1.65 -28.50
C GLY A 132 -21.07 2.84 -27.71
N VAL A 133 -21.54 3.01 -26.47
CA VAL A 133 -20.98 3.97 -25.51
C VAL A 133 -20.98 3.34 -24.11
N PRO A 134 -19.97 3.61 -23.26
CA PRO A 134 -19.99 3.18 -21.86
C PRO A 134 -21.02 4.00 -21.05
N ASN A 135 -21.25 3.63 -19.79
CA ASN A 135 -22.12 4.40 -18.91
C ASN A 135 -21.45 5.68 -18.36
N VAL A 136 -20.11 5.74 -18.40
CA VAL A 136 -19.29 6.87 -17.99
C VAL A 136 -18.05 6.98 -18.90
N TYR A 137 -17.69 8.19 -19.35
CA TYR A 137 -16.47 8.45 -20.11
C TYR A 137 -16.08 9.94 -20.13
N PRO A 138 -14.78 10.29 -20.02
CA PRO A 138 -13.64 9.40 -19.82
C PRO A 138 -13.58 8.83 -18.39
N VAL A 139 -12.65 7.90 -18.17
CA VAL A 139 -12.30 7.31 -16.86
C VAL A 139 -10.78 7.27 -16.70
N ASP A 140 -10.12 8.28 -17.24
CA ASP A 140 -8.67 8.30 -17.41
C ASP A 140 -7.93 8.35 -16.07
N LEU A 141 -8.30 9.24 -15.15
CA LEU A 141 -7.63 9.30 -13.85
C LEU A 141 -7.84 8.01 -13.05
N PHE A 142 -9.08 7.53 -13.01
CA PHE A 142 -9.43 6.27 -12.36
C PHE A 142 -8.59 5.10 -12.89
N GLU A 143 -8.51 4.92 -14.22
CA GLU A 143 -7.81 3.79 -14.84
C GLU A 143 -6.31 3.82 -14.56
N HIS A 144 -5.66 4.99 -14.66
CA HIS A 144 -4.22 5.13 -14.37
C HIS A 144 -3.93 4.86 -12.89
N ILE A 145 -4.71 5.43 -11.99
CA ILE A 145 -4.53 5.29 -10.54
C ILE A 145 -4.70 3.83 -10.10
N TRP A 146 -5.78 3.18 -10.56
CA TRP A 146 -6.05 1.80 -10.19
C TRP A 146 -5.06 0.83 -10.83
N ALA A 147 -4.63 1.03 -12.08
CA ALA A 147 -3.59 0.19 -12.68
C ALA A 147 -2.30 0.19 -11.83
N VAL A 148 -1.87 1.38 -11.36
CA VAL A 148 -0.72 1.51 -10.46
C VAL A 148 -0.94 0.74 -9.16
N ASP A 149 -2.10 0.92 -8.51
CA ASP A 149 -2.43 0.23 -7.26
C ASP A 149 -2.41 -1.30 -7.42
N ARG A 150 -3.05 -1.82 -8.47
CA ARG A 150 -3.16 -3.26 -8.68
C ARG A 150 -1.80 -3.91 -8.92
N LEU A 151 -0.97 -3.31 -9.78
CA LEU A 151 0.36 -3.84 -10.08
C LEU A 151 1.30 -3.79 -8.86
N GLN A 152 1.21 -2.74 -8.03
CA GLN A 152 1.96 -2.66 -6.77
C GLN A 152 1.53 -3.72 -5.76
N ARG A 153 0.23 -3.83 -5.48
CA ARG A 153 -0.30 -4.79 -4.50
C ARG A 153 -0.10 -6.24 -4.93
N LEU A 154 -0.11 -6.53 -6.24
CA LEU A 154 0.22 -7.85 -6.78
C LEU A 154 1.72 -8.18 -6.70
N GLY A 155 2.58 -7.22 -6.33
CA GLY A 155 4.02 -7.43 -6.16
C GLY A 155 4.80 -7.50 -7.48
N ILE A 156 4.24 -6.99 -8.58
CA ILE A 156 4.82 -7.05 -9.93
C ILE A 156 5.13 -5.68 -10.54
N SER A 157 4.95 -4.59 -9.78
CA SER A 157 5.21 -3.22 -10.26
C SER A 157 6.63 -2.98 -10.76
N ARG A 158 7.63 -3.71 -10.23
CA ARG A 158 9.05 -3.59 -10.64
C ARG A 158 9.33 -3.91 -12.11
N TYR A 159 8.40 -4.58 -12.79
CA TYR A 159 8.50 -4.86 -14.22
C TYR A 159 8.03 -3.68 -15.09
N PHE A 160 7.41 -2.67 -14.49
CA PHE A 160 6.69 -1.61 -15.18
C PHE A 160 7.05 -0.22 -14.63
N GLU A 161 8.27 -0.04 -14.08
CA GLU A 161 8.63 1.20 -13.38
C GLU A 161 8.49 2.45 -14.26
N GLU A 162 8.88 2.36 -15.53
CA GLU A 162 8.78 3.47 -16.49
C GLU A 162 7.31 3.78 -16.81
N GLU A 163 6.51 2.77 -17.14
CA GLU A 163 5.09 2.92 -17.47
C GLU A 163 4.28 3.43 -16.27
N LEU A 164 4.55 2.91 -15.08
CA LEU A 164 3.90 3.37 -13.85
C LEU A 164 4.26 4.83 -13.57
N LYS A 165 5.51 5.24 -13.76
CA LYS A 165 5.91 6.64 -13.64
C LYS A 165 5.18 7.53 -14.65
N GLU A 166 4.98 7.08 -15.89
CA GLU A 166 4.15 7.79 -16.87
C GLU A 166 2.70 7.94 -16.40
N CYS A 167 2.10 6.87 -15.85
CA CYS A 167 0.76 6.91 -15.29
C CYS A 167 0.65 7.93 -14.14
N VAL A 168 1.59 7.90 -13.19
CA VAL A 168 1.59 8.83 -12.06
C VAL A 168 1.80 10.27 -12.52
N ASN A 169 2.69 10.51 -13.50
CA ASN A 169 2.88 11.83 -14.09
C ASN A 169 1.62 12.35 -14.80
N TYR A 170 0.84 11.46 -15.41
CA TYR A 170 -0.46 11.82 -15.99
C TYR A 170 -1.43 12.27 -14.90
N VAL A 171 -1.54 11.52 -13.79
CA VAL A 171 -2.37 11.89 -12.64
C VAL A 171 -1.92 13.23 -12.05
N ALA A 172 -0.61 13.43 -11.88
CA ALA A 172 -0.04 14.66 -11.34
C ALA A 172 -0.40 15.90 -12.17
N ARG A 173 -0.47 15.75 -13.51
CA ARG A 173 -0.82 16.83 -14.43
C ARG A 173 -2.23 17.37 -14.21
N TYR A 174 -3.15 16.51 -13.75
CA TYR A 174 -4.56 16.83 -13.56
C TYR A 174 -4.97 16.86 -12.09
N TRP A 175 -4.01 16.76 -11.18
CA TRP A 175 -4.24 16.92 -9.75
C TRP A 175 -4.72 18.34 -9.45
N ARG A 176 -5.70 18.47 -8.55
CA ARG A 176 -6.20 19.77 -8.08
C ARG A 176 -6.23 19.81 -6.56
N GLU A 177 -6.06 21.00 -5.99
CA GLU A 177 -6.08 21.23 -4.54
C GLU A 177 -7.45 20.96 -3.89
N ASP A 178 -8.52 20.99 -4.67
CA ASP A 178 -9.88 20.69 -4.25
C ASP A 178 -10.34 19.26 -4.56
N GLY A 179 -9.45 18.42 -5.08
CA GLY A 179 -9.66 17.01 -5.35
C GLY A 179 -9.71 16.66 -6.83
N ILE A 180 -9.87 15.36 -7.10
CA ILE A 180 -10.10 14.83 -8.44
C ILE A 180 -11.31 13.90 -8.43
N CYS A 181 -11.74 13.46 -9.60
CA CYS A 181 -12.63 12.31 -9.74
C CYS A 181 -12.07 11.36 -10.80
N TRP A 182 -12.87 10.38 -11.22
CA TRP A 182 -12.49 9.39 -12.24
C TRP A 182 -12.03 9.96 -13.58
N ALA A 183 -12.36 11.23 -13.87
CA ALA A 183 -12.05 11.92 -15.13
C ALA A 183 -11.31 13.23 -14.88
N ARG A 184 -10.39 13.58 -15.78
CA ARG A 184 -9.71 14.89 -15.74
C ARG A 184 -10.67 16.07 -15.91
N ASN A 185 -10.28 17.24 -15.39
CA ASN A 185 -10.98 18.52 -15.54
C ASN A 185 -12.46 18.48 -15.09
N SER A 186 -12.75 17.73 -14.03
CA SER A 186 -14.06 17.74 -13.39
C SER A 186 -14.19 18.91 -12.42
N GLU A 187 -15.42 19.40 -12.27
CA GLU A 187 -15.82 20.32 -11.19
C GLU A 187 -16.50 19.58 -10.02
N VAL A 188 -16.67 18.27 -10.14
CA VAL A 188 -17.18 17.39 -9.09
C VAL A 188 -16.08 16.39 -8.75
N HIS A 189 -15.67 16.37 -7.50
CA HIS A 189 -14.63 15.48 -6.99
C HIS A 189 -15.23 14.42 -6.08
N ASP A 190 -14.57 13.28 -6.00
CA ASP A 190 -14.92 12.21 -5.08
C ASP A 190 -13.72 11.80 -4.22
N ILE A 191 -14.02 11.33 -3.01
CA ILE A 191 -12.99 11.00 -2.04
C ILE A 191 -12.20 9.75 -2.42
N ASP A 192 -12.76 8.86 -3.26
CA ASP A 192 -12.13 7.59 -3.59
C ASP A 192 -10.95 7.82 -4.54
N ASP A 193 -11.21 8.45 -5.69
CA ASP A 193 -10.20 8.86 -6.64
C ASP A 193 -9.22 9.88 -6.02
N THR A 194 -9.71 10.82 -5.20
CA THR A 194 -8.84 11.78 -4.50
C THR A 194 -7.91 11.07 -3.50
N ALA A 195 -8.40 10.14 -2.69
CA ALA A 195 -7.58 9.41 -1.72
C ALA A 195 -6.54 8.53 -2.41
N MET A 196 -6.94 7.83 -3.47
CA MET A 196 -6.03 7.00 -4.24
C MET A 196 -4.99 7.82 -4.99
N GLY A 197 -5.41 8.89 -5.67
CA GLY A 197 -4.52 9.83 -6.35
C GLY A 197 -3.52 10.47 -5.38
N PHE A 198 -3.99 10.97 -4.23
CA PHE A 198 -3.13 11.51 -3.17
C PHE A 198 -2.06 10.50 -2.73
N ARG A 199 -2.49 9.27 -2.41
CA ARG A 199 -1.59 8.23 -1.92
C ARG A 199 -0.55 7.85 -2.97
N VAL A 200 -0.97 7.65 -4.22
CA VAL A 200 -0.06 7.29 -5.33
C VAL A 200 0.92 8.43 -5.60
N LEU A 201 0.45 9.66 -5.74
CA LEU A 201 1.32 10.82 -5.97
C LEU A 201 2.35 10.97 -4.86
N ARG A 202 1.92 10.89 -3.59
CA ARG A 202 2.82 11.00 -2.44
C ARG A 202 3.86 9.88 -2.38
N LEU A 203 3.47 8.63 -2.66
CA LEU A 203 4.40 7.49 -2.66
C LEU A 203 5.43 7.57 -3.78
N TYR A 204 5.15 8.28 -4.88
CA TYR A 204 6.09 8.57 -5.96
C TYR A 204 6.83 9.91 -5.78
N GLY A 205 6.71 10.52 -4.59
CA GLY A 205 7.45 11.71 -4.20
C GLY A 205 6.95 13.03 -4.79
N HIS A 206 5.71 13.07 -5.29
CA HIS A 206 5.06 14.32 -5.63
C HIS A 206 4.62 15.07 -4.36
N GLU A 207 4.80 16.39 -4.37
CA GLU A 207 4.28 17.26 -3.31
C GLU A 207 2.77 17.44 -3.49
N VAL A 208 2.00 16.75 -2.66
CA VAL A 208 0.53 16.86 -2.60
C VAL A 208 0.09 17.21 -1.18
N SER A 209 -0.76 18.22 -1.07
CA SER A 209 -1.29 18.71 0.20
C SER A 209 -2.41 17.81 0.73
N ALA A 210 -2.35 17.44 2.00
CA ALA A 210 -3.45 16.74 2.67
C ALA A 210 -4.71 17.62 2.84
N ASP A 211 -4.59 18.93 2.62
CA ASP A 211 -5.73 19.86 2.72
C ASP A 211 -6.83 19.56 1.71
N VAL A 212 -6.53 18.81 0.64
CA VAL A 212 -7.53 18.29 -0.31
C VAL A 212 -8.69 17.57 0.38
N PHE A 213 -8.43 16.88 1.49
CA PHE A 213 -9.44 16.14 2.24
C PHE A 213 -10.40 17.04 3.04
N LYS A 214 -10.07 18.32 3.24
CA LYS A 214 -10.98 19.29 3.87
C LYS A 214 -12.27 19.46 3.08
N HIS A 215 -12.23 19.27 1.76
CA HIS A 215 -13.41 19.35 0.89
C HIS A 215 -14.41 18.21 1.11
N PHE A 216 -13.95 17.08 1.67
CA PHE A 216 -14.75 15.89 1.92
C PHE A 216 -15.14 15.72 3.39
N LYS A 217 -14.79 16.68 4.25
CA LYS A 217 -15.07 16.65 5.69
C LYS A 217 -16.22 17.58 6.05
N LYS A 218 -17.15 17.13 6.89
CA LYS A 218 -18.14 17.98 7.57
C LYS A 218 -18.31 17.52 9.01
N GLY A 219 -18.06 18.41 9.96
CA GLY A 219 -17.98 18.02 11.38
C GLY A 219 -16.87 16.99 11.58
N ASP A 220 -17.21 15.87 12.23
CA ASP A 220 -16.30 14.76 12.52
C ASP A 220 -16.43 13.61 11.52
N THR A 221 -17.03 13.86 10.36
CA THR A 221 -17.37 12.83 9.38
C THR A 221 -16.83 13.16 7.99
N PHE A 222 -16.42 12.12 7.26
CA PHE A 222 -16.02 12.19 5.85
C PHE A 222 -17.08 11.57 4.94
N PHE A 223 -17.15 12.03 3.69
CA PHE A 223 -18.17 11.61 2.72
C PHE A 223 -17.57 11.40 1.33
N CYS A 224 -18.24 10.59 0.50
CA CYS A 224 -17.78 10.33 -0.87
C CYS A 224 -17.81 11.57 -1.76
N PHE A 225 -18.81 12.42 -1.62
CA PHE A 225 -18.99 13.63 -2.42
C PHE A 225 -19.35 14.82 -1.54
N THR A 226 -18.82 15.99 -1.89
CA THR A 226 -19.13 17.24 -1.20
C THR A 226 -20.64 17.50 -1.18
N GLY A 227 -21.17 17.77 0.02
CA GLY A 227 -22.60 18.05 0.22
C GLY A 227 -23.52 16.82 0.22
N GLN A 228 -22.97 15.60 0.11
CA GLN A 228 -23.72 14.34 0.22
C GLN A 228 -23.41 13.64 1.54
N SER A 229 -24.27 12.70 1.93
CA SER A 229 -24.11 11.89 3.14
C SER A 229 -23.68 10.45 2.85
N THR A 230 -23.34 10.12 1.61
CA THR A 230 -22.97 8.77 1.19
C THR A 230 -21.55 8.43 1.61
N GLN A 231 -21.38 7.24 2.18
CA GLN A 231 -20.11 6.65 2.59
C GLN A 231 -20.08 5.23 2.05
N ALA A 232 -19.19 4.98 1.08
CA ALA A 232 -18.97 3.66 0.53
C ALA A 232 -17.76 3.00 1.18
N VAL A 233 -17.79 1.67 1.29
CA VAL A 233 -16.73 0.90 1.95
C VAL A 233 -15.39 1.11 1.24
N THR A 234 -15.36 1.03 -0.09
CA THR A 234 -14.16 1.24 -0.92
C THR A 234 -13.58 2.64 -0.77
N GLY A 235 -14.42 3.68 -0.85
CA GLY A 235 -13.97 5.06 -0.67
C GLY A 235 -13.40 5.31 0.73
N MET A 236 -14.02 4.76 1.78
CA MET A 236 -13.49 4.88 3.15
C MET A 236 -12.25 4.01 3.38
N PHE A 237 -12.16 2.85 2.72
CA PHE A 237 -10.98 2.00 2.72
C PHE A 237 -9.77 2.69 2.07
N ASN A 238 -9.98 3.35 0.94
CA ASN A 238 -8.93 4.10 0.27
C ASN A 238 -8.55 5.38 1.03
N LEU A 239 -9.50 6.06 1.69
CA LEU A 239 -9.19 7.12 2.64
C LEU A 239 -8.33 6.60 3.80
N TYR A 240 -8.64 5.43 4.37
CA TYR A 240 -7.86 4.81 5.42
C TYR A 240 -6.42 4.56 4.97
N ARG A 241 -6.22 3.95 3.80
CA ARG A 241 -4.89 3.69 3.23
C ARG A 241 -4.13 4.99 2.94
N ALA A 242 -4.80 6.02 2.40
CA ALA A 242 -4.21 7.33 2.14
C ALA A 242 -3.81 8.05 3.44
N SER A 243 -4.62 7.93 4.48
CA SER A 243 -4.35 8.54 5.79
C SER A 243 -3.11 7.97 6.48
N GLN A 244 -2.65 6.78 6.11
CA GLN A 244 -1.46 6.16 6.70
C GLN A 244 -0.14 6.74 6.16
N VAL A 245 -0.16 7.42 5.00
CA VAL A 245 1.02 8.11 4.44
C VAL A 245 1.13 9.57 4.92
N LEU A 246 0.69 9.84 6.15
CA LEU A 246 0.67 11.19 6.73
C LEU A 246 2.07 11.68 7.14
N PHE A 247 2.29 12.98 6.97
CA PHE A 247 3.46 13.70 7.46
C PHE A 247 3.16 14.42 8.79
N PRO A 248 4.19 14.79 9.57
CA PRO A 248 3.99 15.47 10.84
C PRO A 248 3.16 16.76 10.70
N GLY A 249 2.13 16.89 11.53
CA GLY A 249 1.27 18.07 11.58
C GLY A 249 0.06 18.05 10.65
N GLU A 250 -0.11 17.02 9.82
CA GLU A 250 -1.27 16.85 8.94
C GLU A 250 -2.52 16.33 9.69
N LYS A 251 -3.08 17.18 10.56
CA LYS A 251 -4.23 16.85 11.41
C LYS A 251 -5.44 16.26 10.67
N ILE A 252 -5.69 16.72 9.44
CA ILE A 252 -6.79 16.22 8.61
C ILE A 252 -6.64 14.72 8.29
N LEU A 253 -5.41 14.21 8.16
CA LEU A 253 -5.16 12.79 7.96
C LEU A 253 -5.23 12.00 9.27
N GLU A 254 -4.88 12.59 10.41
CA GLU A 254 -5.09 11.98 11.72
C GLU A 254 -6.60 11.73 11.94
N GLU A 255 -7.43 12.75 11.70
CA GLU A 255 -8.89 12.67 11.74
C GLU A 255 -9.43 11.66 10.72
N ALA A 256 -8.90 11.67 9.48
CA ALA A 256 -9.31 10.72 8.45
C ALA A 256 -8.97 9.28 8.83
N LYS A 257 -7.79 9.02 9.41
CA LYS A 257 -7.35 7.70 9.88
C LYS A 257 -8.25 7.17 10.99
N GLU A 258 -8.58 8.01 11.97
CA GLU A 258 -9.46 7.65 13.08
C GLU A 258 -10.87 7.33 12.59
N PHE A 259 -11.44 8.23 11.79
CA PHE A 259 -12.79 8.08 11.24
C PHE A 259 -12.91 6.82 10.37
N SER A 260 -12.05 6.69 9.36
CA SER A 260 -12.12 5.57 8.39
C SER A 260 -11.84 4.22 9.04
N SER A 261 -10.87 4.14 9.96
CA SER A 261 -10.61 2.92 10.74
C SER A 261 -11.83 2.49 11.57
N SER A 262 -12.47 3.45 12.23
CA SER A 262 -13.67 3.19 13.04
C SER A 262 -14.84 2.73 12.17
N PHE A 263 -15.09 3.42 11.05
CA PHE A 263 -16.11 3.06 10.08
C PHE A 263 -15.91 1.63 9.53
N LEU A 264 -14.68 1.27 9.13
CA LEU A 264 -14.39 -0.05 8.57
C LEU A 264 -14.55 -1.16 9.61
N LYS A 265 -14.14 -0.92 10.87
CA LYS A 265 -14.34 -1.87 11.97
C LYS A 265 -15.81 -2.07 12.31
N GLU A 266 -16.61 -0.99 12.29
CA GLU A 266 -18.06 -1.08 12.47
C GLU A 266 -18.69 -1.93 11.37
N LYS A 267 -18.33 -1.68 10.10
CA LYS A 267 -18.81 -2.47 8.96
C LYS A 267 -18.37 -3.93 9.03
N GLN A 268 -17.14 -4.20 9.45
CA GLN A 268 -16.64 -5.56 9.67
C GLN A 268 -17.42 -6.27 10.77
N ALA A 269 -17.66 -5.61 11.92
CA ALA A 269 -18.40 -6.18 13.03
C ALA A 269 -19.88 -6.44 12.70
N ALA A 270 -20.47 -5.63 11.82
CA ALA A 270 -21.83 -5.81 11.32
C ALA A 270 -21.95 -6.83 10.17
N ASN A 271 -20.83 -7.37 9.67
CA ASN A 271 -20.77 -8.18 8.44
C ASN A 271 -21.36 -7.45 7.21
N GLU A 272 -21.11 -6.14 7.13
CA GLU A 272 -21.59 -5.21 6.09
C GLU A 272 -20.42 -4.65 5.26
N VAL A 273 -19.35 -5.43 5.11
CA VAL A 273 -18.22 -5.06 4.22
C VAL A 273 -18.61 -5.41 2.78
N LEU A 274 -19.61 -4.69 2.28
CA LEU A 274 -20.18 -4.77 0.94
C LEU A 274 -20.11 -3.38 0.32
N ASP A 275 -19.84 -3.31 -0.99
CA ASP A 275 -19.66 -2.04 -1.68
C ASP A 275 -20.74 -1.79 -2.73
N LYS A 276 -21.19 -0.54 -2.78
CA LYS A 276 -22.23 -0.09 -3.71
C LYS A 276 -21.73 0.07 -5.15
N TRP A 277 -20.42 0.22 -5.33
CA TRP A 277 -19.80 0.59 -6.60
C TRP A 277 -19.03 -0.56 -7.23
N ILE A 278 -18.83 -1.68 -6.53
CA ILE A 278 -18.07 -2.82 -7.04
C ILE A 278 -18.49 -4.14 -6.39
N ILE A 279 -18.54 -5.20 -7.20
CA ILE A 279 -18.62 -6.59 -6.77
C ILE A 279 -17.23 -7.18 -6.93
N THR A 280 -16.53 -7.40 -5.82
CA THR A 280 -15.18 -8.00 -5.82
C THR A 280 -15.19 -9.43 -5.29
N LYS A 281 -14.11 -10.15 -5.57
CA LYS A 281 -13.88 -11.48 -5.02
C LYS A 281 -13.80 -11.53 -3.49
N ASP A 282 -13.07 -10.60 -2.85
CA ASP A 282 -12.85 -10.63 -1.39
C ASP A 282 -12.56 -9.26 -0.75
N LEU A 283 -13.51 -8.31 -0.87
CA LEU A 283 -13.41 -7.03 -0.15
C LEU A 283 -13.28 -7.18 1.38
N PRO A 284 -14.02 -8.11 2.05
CA PRO A 284 -13.84 -8.35 3.48
C PRO A 284 -12.41 -8.68 3.85
N GLY A 285 -11.75 -9.59 3.11
CA GLY A 285 -10.35 -9.93 3.35
C GLY A 285 -9.38 -8.77 3.10
N GLU A 286 -9.62 -7.92 2.09
CA GLU A 286 -8.80 -6.73 1.84
C GLU A 286 -8.86 -5.73 3.01
N VAL A 287 -10.07 -5.50 3.55
CA VAL A 287 -10.31 -4.61 4.69
C VAL A 287 -9.72 -5.20 5.97
N GLU A 288 -9.96 -6.48 6.23
CA GLU A 288 -9.43 -7.19 7.40
C GLU A 288 -7.89 -7.13 7.41
N TYR A 289 -7.24 -7.50 6.30
CA TYR A 289 -5.78 -7.46 6.21
C TYR A 289 -5.21 -6.07 6.52
N SER A 290 -5.81 -5.01 5.98
CA SER A 290 -5.30 -3.64 6.14
C SER A 290 -5.52 -3.08 7.54
N LEU A 291 -6.60 -3.49 8.23
CA LEU A 291 -6.85 -3.14 9.64
C LEU A 291 -5.91 -3.92 10.58
N ASP A 292 -5.56 -5.15 10.19
CA ASP A 292 -4.70 -6.07 10.96
C ASP A 292 -3.22 -5.71 10.83
N VAL A 293 -2.79 -5.32 9.63
CA VAL A 293 -1.41 -5.00 9.28
C VAL A 293 -1.35 -3.56 8.74
N PRO A 294 -1.19 -2.55 9.62
CA PRO A 294 -1.09 -1.16 9.19
C PRO A 294 0.11 -0.95 8.24
N TRP A 295 0.10 0.14 7.47
CA TRP A 295 1.13 0.40 6.45
C TRP A 295 2.58 0.36 6.97
N TYR A 296 2.84 0.79 8.21
CA TYR A 296 4.15 0.70 8.86
C TYR A 296 4.59 -0.72 9.19
N ALA A 297 3.67 -1.68 9.30
CA ALA A 297 3.98 -3.10 9.45
C ALA A 297 3.90 -3.89 8.14
N ASN A 298 3.37 -3.28 7.08
CA ASN A 298 3.03 -4.01 5.87
C ASN A 298 4.26 -4.34 5.02
N LEU A 299 4.76 -5.57 5.10
CA LEU A 299 5.90 -6.04 4.30
C LEU A 299 5.44 -6.40 2.88
N PRO A 300 6.14 -5.96 1.81
CA PRO A 300 5.71 -6.12 0.42
C PRO A 300 5.26 -7.54 0.05
N ARG A 301 6.02 -8.56 0.45
CA ARG A 301 5.69 -9.94 0.09
C ARG A 301 4.55 -10.55 0.91
N VAL A 302 4.27 -9.99 2.09
CA VAL A 302 3.12 -10.37 2.90
C VAL A 302 1.86 -9.81 2.25
N GLU A 303 1.83 -8.52 1.89
CA GLU A 303 0.69 -7.91 1.17
C GLU A 303 0.38 -8.66 -0.12
N ALA A 304 1.40 -8.85 -0.96
CA ALA A 304 1.22 -9.53 -2.24
C ALA A 304 0.69 -10.95 -2.07
N ARG A 305 1.09 -11.66 -1.00
CA ARG A 305 0.61 -13.02 -0.74
C ARG A 305 -0.90 -13.07 -0.50
N PHE A 306 -1.43 -12.16 0.31
CA PHE A 306 -2.86 -12.10 0.61
C PHE A 306 -3.63 -11.50 -0.57
N TYR A 307 -3.09 -10.46 -1.20
CA TYR A 307 -3.78 -9.80 -2.30
C TYR A 307 -3.94 -10.70 -3.54
N LEU A 308 -3.01 -11.63 -3.79
CA LEU A 308 -3.15 -12.67 -4.82
C LEU A 308 -4.37 -13.58 -4.62
N GLU A 309 -4.80 -13.78 -3.37
CA GLU A 309 -6.02 -14.53 -3.05
C GLU A 309 -7.27 -13.66 -3.14
N GLN A 310 -7.14 -12.34 -2.98
CA GLN A 310 -8.25 -11.40 -2.91
C GLN A 310 -8.62 -10.76 -4.25
N TYR A 311 -7.64 -10.56 -5.14
CA TYR A 311 -7.87 -9.96 -6.45
C TYR A 311 -8.72 -10.88 -7.35
N GLY A 312 -9.84 -10.36 -7.87
CA GLY A 312 -10.78 -11.14 -8.68
C GLY A 312 -10.42 -11.29 -10.15
N GLY A 313 -9.33 -10.67 -10.62
CA GLY A 313 -8.96 -10.73 -12.03
C GLY A 313 -10.05 -10.13 -12.90
N GLU A 314 -10.43 -10.81 -13.98
CA GLU A 314 -11.49 -10.33 -14.89
C GLU A 314 -12.90 -10.40 -14.30
N ASP A 315 -13.11 -11.15 -13.21
CA ASP A 315 -14.43 -11.43 -12.64
C ASP A 315 -15.02 -10.25 -11.87
N ASP A 316 -14.17 -9.36 -11.32
CA ASP A 316 -14.61 -8.15 -10.62
C ASP A 316 -15.49 -7.27 -11.54
N VAL A 317 -16.64 -6.83 -11.02
CA VAL A 317 -17.64 -6.05 -11.77
C VAL A 317 -17.85 -4.70 -11.09
N TRP A 318 -17.75 -3.62 -11.85
CA TRP A 318 -18.04 -2.28 -11.35
C TRP A 318 -19.53 -1.94 -11.58
N ILE A 319 -20.11 -1.22 -10.62
CA ILE A 319 -21.52 -0.82 -10.61
C ILE A 319 -21.61 0.68 -10.90
N GLY A 320 -21.96 1.02 -12.14
CA GLY A 320 -22.33 2.37 -12.56
C GLY A 320 -23.85 2.47 -12.77
N LYS A 321 -24.28 3.27 -13.76
CA LYS A 321 -25.69 3.21 -14.21
C LYS A 321 -26.07 1.83 -14.76
N THR A 322 -25.07 1.12 -15.22
CA THR A 322 -25.10 -0.28 -15.62
C THR A 322 -23.87 -0.96 -15.03
N LEU A 323 -23.87 -2.29 -15.01
CA LEU A 323 -22.64 -3.05 -14.75
C LEU A 323 -21.62 -2.78 -15.86
N TYR A 324 -20.35 -2.66 -15.48
CA TYR A 324 -19.24 -2.50 -16.42
C TYR A 324 -17.96 -3.18 -15.90
N ARG A 325 -16.99 -3.35 -16.80
CA ARG A 325 -15.68 -3.92 -16.49
C ARG A 325 -14.59 -2.93 -16.91
N MET A 326 -13.44 -3.03 -16.25
CA MET A 326 -12.27 -2.19 -16.48
C MET A 326 -11.08 -3.08 -16.85
N PRO A 327 -10.90 -3.48 -18.12
CA PRO A 327 -9.92 -4.50 -18.50
C PRO A 327 -8.47 -4.14 -18.15
N TYR A 328 -8.12 -2.85 -18.07
CA TYR A 328 -6.77 -2.42 -17.67
C TYR A 328 -6.57 -2.34 -16.14
N VAL A 329 -7.62 -2.58 -15.36
CA VAL A 329 -7.59 -2.65 -13.89
C VAL A 329 -7.84 -4.08 -13.39
N ASN A 330 -8.78 -4.79 -14.02
CA ASN A 330 -9.30 -6.09 -13.65
C ASN A 330 -9.10 -7.07 -14.82
N ASN A 331 -8.02 -7.85 -14.76
CA ASN A 331 -7.71 -8.85 -15.79
C ASN A 331 -6.92 -10.03 -15.24
N ASN A 332 -7.02 -11.15 -15.95
CA ASN A 332 -6.38 -12.40 -15.56
C ASN A 332 -4.89 -12.42 -15.91
N GLU A 333 -4.43 -11.60 -16.84
CA GLU A 333 -3.02 -11.48 -17.22
C GLU A 333 -2.18 -10.96 -16.05
N TYR A 334 -2.64 -9.94 -15.34
CA TYR A 334 -2.01 -9.41 -14.13
C TYR A 334 -1.93 -10.50 -13.06
N LEU A 335 -3.03 -11.21 -12.82
CA LEU A 335 -3.09 -12.27 -11.80
C LEU A 335 -2.18 -13.45 -12.15
N GLN A 336 -2.16 -13.89 -13.41
CA GLN A 336 -1.29 -14.97 -13.87
C GLN A 336 0.19 -14.60 -13.77
N LEU A 337 0.58 -13.40 -14.23
CA LEU A 337 1.94 -12.91 -14.10
C LEU A 337 2.35 -12.83 -12.62
N ALA A 338 1.48 -12.27 -11.78
CA ALA A 338 1.74 -12.16 -10.35
C ALA A 338 1.91 -13.51 -9.65
N ARG A 339 1.12 -14.53 -10.01
CA ARG A 339 1.30 -15.90 -9.47
C ARG A 339 2.61 -16.54 -9.92
N LEU A 340 2.95 -16.39 -11.20
CA LEU A 340 4.19 -16.93 -11.75
C LEU A 340 5.41 -16.28 -11.10
N ASP A 341 5.41 -14.95 -11.02
CA ASP A 341 6.43 -14.18 -10.32
C ASP A 341 6.50 -14.59 -8.85
N TYR A 342 5.33 -14.71 -8.19
CA TYR A 342 5.25 -15.02 -6.78
C TYR A 342 5.99 -16.32 -6.45
N ASN A 343 5.59 -17.37 -7.17
CA ASN A 343 6.11 -18.71 -7.01
C ASN A 343 7.57 -18.85 -7.46
N SER A 344 8.00 -18.04 -8.43
CA SER A 344 9.39 -18.00 -8.90
C SER A 344 10.32 -17.46 -7.80
N CYS A 345 10.03 -16.28 -7.24
CA CYS A 345 10.87 -15.76 -6.16
C CYS A 345 10.79 -16.66 -4.91
N GLN A 346 9.61 -17.19 -4.56
CA GLN A 346 9.50 -18.12 -3.43
C GLN A 346 10.36 -19.37 -3.62
N ALA A 347 10.42 -19.94 -4.83
CA ALA A 347 11.30 -21.06 -5.12
C ALA A 347 12.77 -20.70 -4.90
N PHE A 348 13.19 -19.52 -5.36
CA PHE A 348 14.52 -18.99 -5.11
C PHE A 348 14.79 -18.78 -3.61
N HIS A 349 13.84 -18.21 -2.88
CA HIS A 349 13.97 -17.96 -1.43
C HIS A 349 14.09 -19.26 -0.63
N ARG A 350 13.52 -20.38 -1.07
CA ARG A 350 13.70 -21.67 -0.41
C ARG A 350 15.12 -22.23 -0.60
N ILE A 351 15.70 -22.07 -1.79
CA ILE A 351 17.10 -22.45 -2.05
C ILE A 351 18.05 -21.58 -1.22
N GLU A 352 17.80 -20.27 -1.17
CA GLU A 352 18.56 -19.33 -0.37
C GLU A 352 18.43 -19.64 1.13
N TRP A 353 17.24 -20.03 1.60
CA TRP A 353 17.02 -20.49 2.97
C TRP A 353 17.83 -21.76 3.31
N ASP A 354 17.86 -22.76 2.44
CA ASP A 354 18.65 -23.98 2.64
C ASP A 354 20.15 -23.65 2.80
N ASN A 355 20.67 -22.72 2.00
CA ASN A 355 22.05 -22.27 2.11
C ASN A 355 22.30 -21.43 3.38
N PHE A 356 21.32 -20.63 3.80
CA PHE A 356 21.40 -19.86 5.04
C PHE A 356 21.40 -20.79 6.27
N GLN A 357 20.68 -21.91 6.23
CA GLN A 357 20.76 -22.95 7.25
C GLN A 357 22.13 -23.63 7.29
N LYS A 358 22.75 -23.92 6.14
CA LYS A 358 24.12 -24.49 6.09
C LYS A 358 25.13 -23.54 6.72
N TRP A 359 25.09 -22.26 6.38
CA TRP A 359 25.94 -21.23 7.00
C TRP A 359 25.79 -21.20 8.53
N TYR A 360 24.55 -21.31 9.04
CA TYR A 360 24.30 -21.40 10.48
C TYR A 360 24.95 -22.63 11.14
N GLU A 361 24.91 -23.78 10.47
CA GLU A 361 25.51 -25.02 10.97
C GLU A 361 27.04 -24.98 10.88
N GLU A 362 27.61 -24.48 9.78
CA GLU A 362 29.06 -24.32 9.57
C GLU A 362 29.70 -23.36 10.58
N CYS A 363 29.00 -22.29 10.95
CA CYS A 363 29.45 -21.34 11.96
C CYS A 363 29.11 -21.78 13.40
N ASN A 364 28.49 -22.95 13.60
CA ASN A 364 28.03 -23.45 14.90
C ASN A 364 27.26 -22.39 15.72
N LEU A 365 26.42 -21.58 15.06
CA LEU A 365 25.74 -20.44 15.71
C LEU A 365 24.74 -20.88 16.80
N GLY A 366 24.27 -22.12 16.74
CA GLY A 366 23.46 -22.74 17.79
C GLY A 366 24.19 -22.80 19.12
N ASP A 367 25.51 -23.05 19.10
CA ASP A 367 26.32 -23.04 20.31
C ASP A 367 26.38 -21.63 20.89
N PHE A 368 26.34 -20.57 20.07
CA PHE A 368 26.27 -19.19 20.53
C PHE A 368 24.87 -18.72 20.95
N GLY A 369 23.90 -19.63 21.09
CA GLY A 369 22.56 -19.34 21.63
C GLY A 369 21.51 -18.98 20.58
N ILE A 370 21.86 -19.02 19.30
CA ILE A 370 20.91 -18.69 18.22
C ILE A 370 20.01 -19.87 17.91
N SER A 371 18.71 -19.68 18.07
CA SER A 371 17.72 -20.70 17.72
C SER A 371 17.44 -20.75 16.21
N LYS A 372 17.05 -21.93 15.69
CA LYS A 372 16.55 -22.07 14.31
C LYS A 372 15.33 -21.17 14.01
N ARG A 373 14.56 -20.83 15.04
CA ARG A 373 13.42 -19.90 14.94
C ARG A 373 13.88 -18.47 14.66
N GLU A 374 14.92 -18.01 15.35
CA GLU A 374 15.47 -16.67 15.11
C GLU A 374 16.16 -16.57 13.77
N LEU A 375 16.85 -17.65 13.35
CA LEU A 375 17.40 -17.79 12.01
C LEU A 375 16.31 -17.61 10.94
N LEU A 376 15.21 -18.37 11.05
CA LEU A 376 14.10 -18.30 10.10
C LEU A 376 13.41 -16.93 10.11
N LEU A 377 13.20 -16.35 11.29
CA LEU A 377 12.60 -15.02 11.40
C LEU A 377 13.47 -13.96 10.72
N SER A 378 14.78 -13.98 10.95
CA SER A 378 15.71 -13.04 10.34
C SER A 378 15.70 -13.14 8.82
N TYR A 379 15.70 -14.37 8.30
CA TYR A 379 15.61 -14.61 6.87
C TYR A 379 14.27 -14.15 6.28
N PHE A 380 13.16 -14.51 6.93
CA PHE A 380 11.82 -14.11 6.52
C PHE A 380 11.67 -12.59 6.42
N LEU A 381 12.15 -11.82 7.41
CA LEU A 381 12.03 -10.36 7.39
C LEU A 381 12.78 -9.75 6.21
N ALA A 382 13.99 -10.23 5.92
CA ALA A 382 14.75 -9.79 4.76
C ALA A 382 14.05 -10.20 3.45
N ALA A 383 13.61 -11.45 3.33
CA ALA A 383 12.97 -11.98 2.13
C ALA A 383 11.58 -11.40 1.84
N ALA A 384 10.82 -11.07 2.88
CA ALA A 384 9.52 -10.43 2.75
C ALA A 384 9.61 -8.94 2.40
N SER A 385 10.76 -8.32 2.66
CA SER A 385 11.03 -6.90 2.42
C SER A 385 11.73 -6.63 1.08
N ILE A 386 12.77 -7.41 0.76
CA ILE A 386 13.55 -7.32 -0.48
C ILE A 386 13.42 -8.67 -1.19
N PHE A 387 12.37 -8.86 -1.98
CA PHE A 387 11.98 -10.19 -2.47
C PHE A 387 12.53 -10.53 -3.86
N GLU A 388 13.10 -9.57 -4.57
CA GLU A 388 13.54 -9.67 -5.95
C GLU A 388 14.75 -10.63 -6.07
N PRO A 389 14.73 -11.62 -6.98
CA PRO A 389 15.82 -12.61 -7.08
C PRO A 389 17.22 -12.00 -7.24
N GLU A 390 17.34 -10.94 -8.03
CA GLU A 390 18.57 -10.20 -8.32
C GLU A 390 19.16 -9.50 -7.07
N ARG A 391 18.34 -9.23 -6.05
CA ARG A 391 18.72 -8.56 -4.81
C ARG A 391 19.07 -9.53 -3.67
N SER A 392 19.48 -10.76 -4.00
CA SER A 392 19.83 -11.78 -3.00
C SER A 392 20.95 -11.37 -2.04
N LYS A 393 21.89 -10.56 -2.51
CA LYS A 393 23.06 -10.12 -1.74
C LYS A 393 22.64 -9.15 -0.64
N GLU A 394 21.71 -8.24 -0.96
CA GLU A 394 21.07 -7.34 0.00
C GLU A 394 20.34 -8.12 1.10
N ARG A 395 19.51 -9.10 0.72
CA ARG A 395 18.80 -9.97 1.68
C ARG A 395 19.73 -10.74 2.60
N LEU A 396 20.75 -11.39 2.03
CA LEU A 396 21.68 -12.21 2.79
C LEU A 396 22.54 -11.34 3.71
N ALA A 397 23.00 -10.17 3.25
CA ALA A 397 23.74 -9.22 4.07
C ALA A 397 22.90 -8.72 5.25
N TRP A 398 21.61 -8.43 5.02
CA TRP A 398 20.67 -8.10 6.09
C TRP A 398 20.54 -9.27 7.06
N ALA A 399 20.10 -10.44 6.60
CA ALA A 399 19.80 -11.58 7.46
C ALA A 399 21.03 -12.04 8.26
N LYS A 400 22.21 -12.13 7.63
CA LYS A 400 23.47 -12.48 8.31
C LYS A 400 23.84 -11.43 9.35
N THR A 401 23.76 -10.13 9.02
CA THR A 401 24.05 -9.04 9.98
C THR A 401 23.16 -9.13 11.22
N THR A 402 21.84 -9.30 11.03
CA THR A 402 20.89 -9.42 12.15
C THR A 402 21.21 -10.63 13.04
N ILE A 403 21.59 -11.78 12.46
CA ILE A 403 21.97 -12.96 13.22
C ILE A 403 23.29 -12.78 13.96
N LEU A 404 24.32 -12.19 13.32
CA LEU A 404 25.60 -11.91 13.98
C LEU A 404 25.43 -10.96 15.17
N LEU A 405 24.60 -9.91 15.03
CA LEU A 405 24.27 -9.03 16.15
C LEU A 405 23.65 -9.80 17.31
N LYS A 406 22.73 -10.73 17.04
CA LYS A 406 22.12 -11.62 18.05
C LYS A 406 23.11 -12.57 18.67
N THR A 407 24.06 -13.04 17.88
CA THR A 407 25.10 -13.97 18.33
C THR A 407 26.03 -13.27 19.32
N ILE A 408 26.39 -12.01 19.05
CA ILE A 408 27.17 -11.18 19.98
C ILE A 408 26.37 -10.93 21.25
N ASP A 409 25.15 -10.43 21.16
CA ASP A 409 24.30 -10.17 22.33
C ASP A 409 24.10 -11.41 23.21
N SER A 410 23.85 -12.58 22.60
CA SER A 410 23.66 -13.84 23.32
C SER A 410 24.94 -14.39 23.93
N TYR A 411 26.13 -14.08 23.38
CA TYR A 411 27.41 -14.47 23.96
C TYR A 411 27.75 -13.62 25.19
N PHE A 412 27.43 -12.33 25.15
CA PHE A 412 27.63 -11.38 26.24
C PHE A 412 26.40 -11.32 27.16
N ASP A 413 25.97 -12.46 27.69
CA ASP A 413 24.91 -12.55 28.70
C ASP A 413 25.31 -11.89 30.05
N GLU A 414 24.39 -11.84 31.02
CA GLU A 414 24.59 -11.17 32.32
C GLU A 414 25.91 -11.54 33.04
N ASN A 415 26.49 -12.72 32.76
CA ASN A 415 27.71 -13.18 33.40
C ASN A 415 29.00 -12.79 32.65
N ASN A 416 28.92 -12.43 31.36
CA ASN A 416 30.07 -12.13 30.50
C ASN A 416 30.07 -10.71 29.91
N ASN A 417 29.12 -9.84 30.27
CA ASN A 417 28.95 -8.49 29.69
C ASN A 417 29.75 -7.35 30.35
N SER A 418 30.90 -7.65 30.99
CA SER A 418 31.73 -6.59 31.58
C SER A 418 32.33 -5.69 30.50
N ILE A 419 32.56 -4.41 30.81
CA ILE A 419 33.17 -3.46 29.87
C ILE A 419 34.57 -3.93 29.42
N GLU A 420 35.32 -4.62 30.28
CA GLU A 420 36.63 -5.21 29.95
C GLU A 420 36.50 -6.35 28.93
N GLN A 421 35.48 -7.20 29.06
CA GLN A 421 35.24 -8.30 28.11
C GLN A 421 34.79 -7.76 26.76
N ARG A 422 33.90 -6.76 26.75
CA ARG A 422 33.48 -6.07 25.53
C ARG A 422 34.66 -5.38 24.84
N ARG A 423 35.46 -4.61 25.60
CA ARG A 423 36.68 -3.98 25.10
C ARG A 423 37.64 -5.00 24.49
N ALA A 424 37.85 -6.12 25.16
CA ALA A 424 38.72 -7.17 24.65
C ALA A 424 38.19 -7.72 23.31
N PHE A 425 36.89 -7.94 23.16
CA PHE A 425 36.27 -8.34 21.88
C PHE A 425 36.49 -7.30 20.78
N VAL A 426 36.24 -6.02 21.06
CA VAL A 426 36.45 -4.94 20.09
C VAL A 426 37.91 -4.85 19.65
N GLN A 427 38.86 -5.02 20.58
CA GLN A 427 40.29 -5.03 20.24
C GLN A 427 40.67 -6.22 19.36
N GLU A 428 40.14 -7.42 19.62
CA GLU A 428 40.37 -8.58 18.75
C GLU A 428 39.76 -8.39 17.36
N PHE A 429 38.57 -7.79 17.27
CA PHE A 429 37.96 -7.44 15.99
C PHE A 429 38.80 -6.44 15.19
N LYS A 430 39.32 -5.38 15.84
CA LYS A 430 40.16 -4.36 15.20
C LYS A 430 41.51 -4.90 14.73
N ASN A 431 42.18 -5.68 15.57
CA ASN A 431 43.49 -6.24 15.22
C ASN A 431 43.40 -7.35 14.16
N GLY A 432 42.22 -7.95 14.01
CA GLY A 432 42.04 -9.18 13.26
C GLY A 432 42.59 -10.37 14.05
N VAL A 433 41.94 -11.53 13.92
CA VAL A 433 42.48 -12.77 14.51
C VAL A 433 43.61 -13.25 13.62
N GLY A 434 44.87 -13.09 14.06
CA GLY A 434 46.00 -13.79 13.45
C GLY A 434 45.79 -15.30 13.55
N ALA A 435 46.28 -16.09 12.58
CA ALA A 435 46.21 -17.54 12.64
C ALA A 435 46.81 -18.05 13.97
N GLY A 436 45.95 -18.42 14.92
CA GLY A 436 46.38 -18.88 16.24
C GLY A 436 47.21 -20.16 16.11
N GLY A 437 48.40 -20.16 16.68
CA GLY A 437 49.24 -21.36 16.83
C GLY A 437 48.55 -22.44 17.68
N PRO A 438 49.05 -23.69 17.64
CA PRO A 438 48.34 -24.84 18.19
C PRO A 438 48.19 -24.73 19.71
N VAL A 439 46.93 -24.78 20.18
CA VAL A 439 46.60 -24.93 21.60
C VAL A 439 46.87 -26.37 22.00
N ASN A 440 48.00 -26.60 22.65
CA ASN A 440 48.27 -27.87 23.32
C ASN A 440 47.39 -27.98 24.57
N GLY A 441 46.39 -28.86 24.52
CA GLY A 441 45.64 -29.26 25.72
C GLY A 441 44.21 -29.66 25.39
N ARG A 442 43.88 -30.92 25.67
CA ARG A 442 42.52 -31.47 25.58
C ARG A 442 41.55 -30.68 26.49
N THR A 443 40.58 -30.01 25.89
CA THR A 443 39.32 -29.64 26.55
C THR A 443 38.19 -29.61 25.52
N MET A 444 37.12 -30.33 25.82
CA MET A 444 35.83 -30.28 25.11
C MET A 444 35.28 -28.84 25.03
N GLU A 445 34.53 -28.55 23.96
CA GLU A 445 33.42 -27.59 23.90
C GLU A 445 33.57 -26.29 24.72
N THR A 446 34.33 -25.32 24.24
CA THR A 446 34.28 -23.96 24.81
C THR A 446 34.08 -22.92 23.72
N LYS A 447 32.93 -22.24 23.76
CA LYS A 447 32.61 -21.05 22.97
C LYS A 447 33.69 -20.00 23.27
N THR A 448 34.61 -19.76 22.34
CA THR A 448 35.65 -18.76 22.58
C THR A 448 35.29 -17.45 21.92
N ARG A 449 35.62 -16.35 22.60
CA ARG A 449 35.58 -14.97 22.08
C ARG A 449 36.25 -14.86 20.70
N GLN A 450 37.40 -15.52 20.53
CA GLN A 450 38.17 -15.53 19.28
C GLN A 450 37.42 -16.23 18.15
N GLU A 451 36.72 -17.32 18.43
CA GLU A 451 35.90 -18.00 17.43
C GLU A 451 34.74 -17.12 16.97
N LEU A 452 34.07 -16.42 17.89
CA LEU A 452 33.03 -15.47 17.52
C LEU A 452 33.56 -14.33 16.65
N VAL A 453 34.70 -13.74 17.00
CA VAL A 453 35.35 -12.71 16.17
C VAL A 453 35.68 -13.25 14.78
N ARG A 454 36.18 -14.50 14.69
CA ARG A 454 36.48 -15.16 13.42
C ARG A 454 35.23 -15.37 12.57
N ILE A 455 34.11 -15.79 13.18
CA ILE A 455 32.82 -15.95 12.50
C ILE A 455 32.33 -14.61 11.93
N VAL A 456 32.39 -13.54 12.73
CA VAL A 456 32.00 -12.20 12.26
C VAL A 456 32.89 -11.79 11.08
N LEU A 457 34.21 -11.76 11.25
CA LEU A 457 35.14 -11.33 10.20
C LEU A 457 35.04 -12.19 8.93
N GLY A 458 34.91 -13.51 9.08
CA GLY A 458 34.69 -14.43 7.97
C GLY A 458 33.43 -14.09 7.19
N THR A 459 32.32 -13.86 7.90
CA THR A 459 31.06 -13.48 7.27
C THR A 459 31.13 -12.12 6.57
N LEU A 460 31.84 -11.14 7.14
CA LEU A 460 32.05 -9.84 6.48
C LEU A 460 32.86 -9.98 5.19
N ASN A 461 33.87 -10.84 5.20
CA ASN A 461 34.66 -11.14 4.00
C ASN A 461 33.81 -11.83 2.93
N ASP A 462 32.94 -12.77 3.31
CA ASP A 462 32.03 -13.44 2.37
C ASP A 462 31.07 -12.46 1.71
N VAL A 463 30.42 -11.59 2.51
CA VAL A 463 29.52 -10.54 1.99
C VAL A 463 30.28 -9.58 1.07
N SER A 464 31.52 -9.24 1.43
CA SER A 464 32.35 -8.34 0.61
C SER A 464 32.82 -8.98 -0.68
N LEU A 465 33.14 -10.28 -0.66
CA LEU A 465 33.50 -11.05 -1.83
C LEU A 465 32.31 -11.19 -2.78
N ASP A 466 31.11 -11.48 -2.26
CA ASP A 466 29.89 -11.54 -3.06
C ASP A 466 29.61 -10.20 -3.76
N ALA A 467 29.77 -9.07 -3.05
CA ALA A 467 29.63 -7.74 -3.62
C ALA A 467 30.72 -7.43 -4.67
N LEU A 468 31.96 -7.85 -4.43
CA LEU A 468 33.07 -7.70 -5.39
C LEU A 468 32.81 -8.49 -6.67
N VAL A 469 32.33 -9.72 -6.57
CA VAL A 469 31.99 -10.56 -7.72
C VAL A 469 30.79 -10.01 -8.48
N ALA A 470 29.78 -9.51 -7.79
CA ALA A 470 28.56 -9.01 -8.42
C ALA A 470 28.73 -7.62 -9.08
N TYR A 471 29.47 -6.71 -8.44
CA TYR A 471 29.52 -5.29 -8.83
C TYR A 471 30.93 -4.79 -9.15
N GLY A 472 31.96 -5.65 -9.06
CA GLY A 472 33.35 -5.27 -9.29
C GLY A 472 33.92 -4.32 -8.23
N ARG A 473 33.31 -4.25 -7.04
CA ARG A 473 33.69 -3.32 -5.98
C ARG A 473 33.97 -4.03 -4.66
N ASP A 474 35.13 -3.73 -4.09
CA ASP A 474 35.50 -4.21 -2.76
C ASP A 474 34.89 -3.29 -1.68
N ILE A 475 33.97 -3.85 -0.89
CA ILE A 475 33.32 -3.16 0.23
C ILE A 475 33.93 -3.53 1.59
N SER A 476 34.98 -4.36 1.63
CA SER A 476 35.52 -4.96 2.85
C SER A 476 35.90 -3.92 3.90
N HIS A 477 36.59 -2.86 3.48
CA HIS A 477 36.99 -1.76 4.36
C HIS A 477 35.78 -1.11 5.02
N SER A 478 34.74 -0.86 4.24
CA SER A 478 33.62 0.01 4.61
C SER A 478 32.58 -0.75 5.41
N LEU A 479 32.35 -2.01 5.05
CA LEU A 479 31.56 -2.93 5.84
C LEU A 479 32.24 -3.14 7.20
N ARG A 480 33.55 -3.40 7.23
CA ARG A 480 34.31 -3.50 8.49
C ARG A 480 34.21 -2.22 9.30
N HIS A 481 34.40 -1.06 8.69
CA HIS A 481 34.27 0.23 9.37
C HIS A 481 32.88 0.45 9.99
N ALA A 482 31.81 0.08 9.28
CA ALA A 482 30.45 0.14 9.81
C ALA A 482 30.28 -0.75 11.07
N TRP A 483 30.83 -1.96 11.04
CA TRP A 483 30.85 -2.86 12.19
C TRP A 483 31.70 -2.32 13.34
N GLU A 484 32.87 -1.73 13.08
CA GLU A 484 33.70 -1.09 14.10
C GLU A 484 32.96 0.07 14.80
N LYS A 485 32.26 0.90 14.02
CA LYS A 485 31.46 2.01 14.56
C LYS A 485 30.37 1.50 15.49
N TRP A 486 29.66 0.44 15.11
CA TRP A 486 28.64 -0.17 15.97
C TRP A 486 29.26 -0.81 17.22
N LEU A 487 30.33 -1.59 17.07
CA LEU A 487 31.03 -2.26 18.17
C LEU A 487 31.56 -1.28 19.21
N LEU A 488 32.05 -0.11 18.80
CA LEU A 488 32.53 0.92 19.73
C LEU A 488 31.40 1.51 20.58
N LYS A 489 30.24 1.78 19.99
CA LYS A 489 29.05 2.21 20.76
C LYS A 489 28.60 1.12 21.73
N TRP A 490 28.53 -0.12 21.23
CA TRP A 490 28.15 -1.28 22.04
C TRP A 490 29.17 -1.58 23.16
N GLU A 491 30.47 -1.32 22.98
CA GLU A 491 31.50 -1.44 24.03
C GLU A 491 31.21 -0.53 25.23
N GLU A 492 30.66 0.65 25.00
CA GLU A 492 30.36 1.61 26.07
C GLU A 492 29.06 1.22 26.77
N GLU A 493 27.99 1.01 26.02
CA GLU A 493 26.61 0.95 26.56
C GLU A 493 26.12 -0.47 26.84
N GLY A 494 26.51 -1.43 26.02
CA GLY A 494 26.23 -2.86 26.20
C GLY A 494 24.86 -3.27 25.68
N ASP A 495 24.12 -2.32 25.10
CA ASP A 495 22.83 -2.57 24.47
C ASP A 495 23.00 -2.75 22.95
N ARG A 496 22.70 -3.95 22.46
CA ARG A 496 22.73 -4.27 21.03
C ARG A 496 21.82 -3.37 20.18
N HIS A 497 20.72 -2.87 20.73
CA HIS A 497 19.67 -2.19 19.97
C HIS A 497 20.12 -0.79 19.54
N GLN A 498 21.14 -0.24 20.21
CA GLN A 498 21.70 1.05 19.87
C GLN A 498 22.61 0.93 18.63
N GLY A 499 22.14 1.49 17.51
CA GLY A 499 22.88 1.49 16.24
C GLY A 499 22.73 0.23 15.39
N GLU A 500 21.91 -0.75 15.80
CA GLU A 500 21.64 -1.97 15.01
C GLU A 500 21.00 -1.62 13.64
N ALA A 501 20.02 -0.72 13.63
CA ALA A 501 19.33 -0.35 12.39
C ALA A 501 20.28 0.34 11.40
N GLU A 502 21.16 1.23 11.89
CA GLU A 502 22.21 1.86 11.09
C GLU A 502 23.12 0.83 10.42
N LEU A 503 23.56 -0.18 11.18
CA LEU A 503 24.43 -1.22 10.66
C LEU A 503 23.71 -2.07 9.59
N ILE A 504 22.45 -2.45 9.82
CA ILE A 504 21.65 -3.19 8.85
C ILE A 504 21.46 -2.37 7.55
N VAL A 505 21.07 -1.10 7.66
CA VAL A 505 20.91 -0.21 6.50
C VAL A 505 22.21 -0.06 5.71
N LYS A 506 23.35 0.09 6.40
CA LYS A 506 24.67 0.16 5.76
C LYS A 506 25.03 -1.16 5.07
N ALA A 507 24.81 -2.31 5.74
CA ALA A 507 25.09 -3.62 5.16
C ALA A 507 24.26 -3.87 3.88
N ILE A 508 22.97 -3.53 3.88
CA ILE A 508 22.09 -3.64 2.71
C ILE A 508 22.61 -2.77 1.57
N ASN A 509 22.84 -1.48 1.80
CA ASN A 509 23.26 -0.57 0.74
C ASN A 509 24.65 -0.92 0.17
N LEU A 510 25.61 -1.28 1.03
CA LEU A 510 26.92 -1.73 0.58
C LEU A 510 26.82 -3.02 -0.26
N ALA A 511 26.02 -3.99 0.18
CA ALA A 511 25.78 -5.22 -0.56
C ALA A 511 25.00 -5.00 -1.87
N ALA A 512 24.31 -3.87 -2.02
CA ALA A 512 23.67 -3.44 -3.28
C ALA A 512 24.63 -2.70 -4.23
N GLY A 513 25.89 -2.45 -3.83
CA GLY A 513 26.80 -1.57 -4.56
C GLY A 513 26.45 -0.08 -4.45
N ARG A 514 25.47 0.29 -3.60
CA ARG A 514 25.05 1.68 -3.35
C ARG A 514 26.00 2.31 -2.33
N TRP A 515 26.97 3.06 -2.86
CA TRP A 515 28.02 3.71 -2.09
C TRP A 515 27.69 5.17 -1.78
N ILE A 516 27.89 5.58 -0.53
CA ILE A 516 27.93 6.99 -0.15
C ILE A 516 29.29 7.26 0.50
N SER A 517 30.08 8.19 -0.04
CA SER A 517 31.40 8.49 0.53
C SER A 517 31.26 9.13 1.91
N GLU A 518 32.13 8.78 2.85
CA GLU A 518 32.14 9.37 4.20
C GLU A 518 32.28 10.91 4.18
N GLU A 519 32.92 11.45 3.14
CA GLU A 519 32.97 12.88 2.87
C GLU A 519 31.56 13.43 2.56
N LEU A 520 30.81 12.81 1.65
CA LEU A 520 29.39 13.15 1.39
C LEU A 520 28.53 12.99 2.66
N LEU A 521 28.77 11.96 3.49
CA LEU A 521 28.09 11.76 4.77
C LEU A 521 28.25 12.94 5.74
N SER A 522 29.44 13.53 5.78
CA SER A 522 29.75 14.66 6.67
C SER A 522 29.12 15.98 6.23
N TYR A 523 28.75 16.12 4.95
CA TYR A 523 28.12 17.31 4.38
C TYR A 523 26.58 17.20 4.25
N HIS A 524 26.00 15.99 4.31
CA HIS A 524 24.55 15.78 4.18
C HIS A 524 23.83 15.66 5.52
N SER A 525 23.30 16.78 6.02
CA SER A 525 22.50 16.83 7.25
C SER A 525 21.27 15.91 7.24
N GLN A 526 20.68 15.63 6.07
CA GLN A 526 19.50 14.75 5.94
C GLN A 526 19.84 13.26 6.12
N TYR A 527 21.00 12.80 5.64
CA TYR A 527 21.38 11.39 5.76
C TYR A 527 21.67 11.02 7.22
N GLU A 528 22.39 11.89 7.94
CA GLU A 528 22.60 11.73 9.38
C GLU A 528 21.27 11.75 10.14
N LYS A 529 20.33 12.62 9.74
CA LYS A 529 18.98 12.66 10.30
C LYS A 529 18.23 11.34 10.09
N LEU A 530 18.31 10.74 8.90
CA LEU A 530 17.72 9.43 8.61
C LEU A 530 18.28 8.33 9.53
N PHE A 531 19.60 8.29 9.78
CA PHE A 531 20.17 7.32 10.73
C PHE A 531 19.70 7.55 12.15
N GLN A 532 19.78 8.79 12.64
CA GLN A 532 19.40 9.12 14.01
C GLN A 532 17.95 8.73 14.27
N LEU A 533 17.06 9.06 13.32
CA LEU A 533 15.64 8.75 13.41
C LEU A 533 15.37 7.25 13.31
N THR A 534 15.94 6.57 12.31
CA THR A 534 15.75 5.12 12.11
C THR A 534 16.28 4.31 13.30
N ASN A 535 17.46 4.66 13.82
CA ASN A 535 18.02 4.03 15.02
C ASN A 535 17.10 4.23 16.23
N ARG A 536 16.61 5.45 16.45
CA ARG A 536 15.75 5.78 17.59
C ARG A 536 14.42 5.03 17.53
N ILE A 537 13.77 5.02 16.36
CA ILE A 537 12.56 4.25 16.10
C ILE A 537 12.78 2.77 16.39
N CYS A 538 13.80 2.16 15.76
CA CYS A 538 14.06 0.72 15.92
C CYS A 538 14.43 0.35 17.36
N TYR A 539 15.16 1.22 18.06
CA TYR A 539 15.49 1.07 19.48
C TYR A 539 14.22 1.11 20.37
N GLN A 540 13.37 2.12 20.17
CA GLN A 540 12.11 2.25 20.90
C GLN A 540 11.18 1.05 20.63
N LEU A 541 11.11 0.58 19.39
CA LEU A 541 10.33 -0.61 19.01
C LEU A 541 10.85 -1.89 19.68
N GLY A 542 12.18 -2.06 19.74
CA GLY A 542 12.82 -3.16 20.46
C GLY A 542 12.44 -3.18 21.94
N ASN A 543 12.48 -2.01 22.60
CA ASN A 543 12.10 -1.86 24.00
C ASN A 543 10.59 -2.03 24.23
N TYR A 544 9.76 -1.49 23.34
CA TYR A 544 8.32 -1.67 23.36
C TYR A 544 7.95 -3.16 23.34
N LYS A 545 8.58 -3.93 22.44
CA LYS A 545 8.38 -5.38 22.34
C LYS A 545 8.77 -6.12 23.62
N LYS A 546 9.92 -5.79 24.23
CA LYS A 546 10.38 -6.41 25.48
C LYS A 546 9.40 -6.17 26.63
N ASN A 547 8.79 -4.98 26.68
CA ASN A 547 7.91 -4.55 27.75
C ASN A 547 6.41 -4.82 27.48
N LYS A 548 6.05 -5.38 26.31
CA LYS A 548 4.66 -5.61 25.93
C LYS A 548 4.05 -6.74 26.77
N VAL A 549 3.40 -6.38 27.87
CA VAL A 549 2.59 -7.28 28.70
C VAL A 549 1.19 -7.38 28.06
N HIS A 550 0.90 -8.50 27.40
CA HIS A 550 -0.44 -8.98 27.01
C HIS A 550 -1.48 -7.95 26.48
N ASP A 551 -1.07 -6.83 25.90
CA ASP A 551 -1.99 -5.85 25.31
C ASP A 551 -2.11 -6.11 23.80
N ASN A 552 -3.31 -6.50 23.34
CA ASN A 552 -3.60 -6.87 21.94
C ASN A 552 -3.60 -5.65 20.97
N LYS A 553 -3.01 -4.53 21.36
CA LYS A 553 -2.94 -3.34 20.51
C LYS A 553 -2.00 -3.60 19.32
N ARG A 554 -2.54 -3.35 18.12
CA ARG A 554 -1.84 -3.40 16.82
C ARG A 554 -1.29 -2.03 16.41
N SER A 555 -0.92 -1.22 17.39
CA SER A 555 -0.29 0.10 17.23
C SER A 555 0.77 0.30 18.31
N THR A 556 1.73 1.19 18.07
CA THR A 556 2.80 1.52 19.02
C THR A 556 2.45 2.76 19.84
N THR A 557 3.44 3.35 20.53
CA THR A 557 3.24 4.59 21.27
C THR A 557 3.14 5.79 20.33
N PRO A 558 2.47 6.89 20.71
CA PRO A 558 2.36 8.10 19.90
C PRO A 558 3.73 8.69 19.51
N GLU A 559 4.74 8.54 20.37
CA GLU A 559 6.10 9.03 20.11
C GLU A 559 6.74 8.28 18.94
N ILE A 560 6.65 6.95 18.93
CA ILE A 560 7.16 6.11 17.82
C ILE A 560 6.42 6.46 16.51
N GLU A 561 5.10 6.64 16.57
CA GLU A 561 4.29 7.01 15.40
C GLU A 561 4.69 8.37 14.84
N ALA A 562 4.95 9.38 15.69
CA ALA A 562 5.39 10.69 15.27
C ALA A 562 6.79 10.66 14.63
N GLU A 563 7.71 9.89 15.18
CA GLU A 563 9.04 9.70 14.59
C GLU A 563 8.96 8.96 13.24
N LEU A 564 8.07 7.98 13.09
CA LEU A 564 7.81 7.31 11.82
C LEU A 564 7.25 8.26 10.75
N GLN A 565 6.34 9.17 11.12
CA GLN A 565 5.84 10.20 10.21
C GLN A 565 6.98 11.09 9.69
N GLU A 566 7.90 11.50 10.58
CA GLU A 566 9.08 12.28 10.19
C GLU A 566 10.00 11.47 9.26
N LEU A 567 10.17 10.17 9.51
CA LEU A 567 10.99 9.29 8.67
C LEU A 567 10.37 9.16 7.27
N VAL A 568 9.06 8.93 7.21
CA VAL A 568 8.29 8.83 5.96
C VAL A 568 8.38 10.11 5.15
N GLN A 569 8.29 11.28 5.80
CA GLN A 569 8.45 12.57 5.15
C GLN A 569 9.83 12.71 4.50
N LEU A 570 10.90 12.37 5.22
CA LEU A 570 12.26 12.44 4.69
C LEU A 570 12.51 11.45 3.53
N VAL A 571 11.86 10.29 3.58
CA VAL A 571 12.03 9.23 2.58
C VAL A 571 11.25 9.54 1.30
N LEU A 572 10.01 10.00 1.41
CA LEU A 572 9.14 10.24 0.26
C LEU A 572 9.35 11.61 -0.39
N GLN A 573 9.77 12.64 0.35
CA GLN A 573 10.02 13.93 -0.26
C GLN A 573 11.28 13.90 -1.13
N ASN A 574 11.12 14.28 -2.40
CA ASN A 574 12.22 14.52 -3.32
C ASN A 574 13.05 15.69 -2.80
N SER A 575 14.16 15.42 -2.12
CA SER A 575 15.12 16.46 -1.72
C SER A 575 16.12 16.73 -2.84
N SER A 576 16.55 17.99 -2.94
CA SER A 576 17.61 18.44 -3.85
C SER A 576 19.01 18.00 -3.41
N ASP A 577 19.11 17.05 -2.47
CA ASP A 577 20.35 16.61 -1.85
C ASP A 577 21.14 15.61 -2.71
N GLY A 578 20.59 15.17 -3.84
CA GLY A 578 21.25 14.23 -4.75
C GLY A 578 21.28 12.78 -4.26
N MET A 579 20.55 12.44 -3.20
CA MET A 579 20.47 11.07 -2.69
C MET A 579 19.45 10.24 -3.48
N GLU A 580 19.88 9.07 -3.94
CA GLU A 580 19.01 8.13 -4.65
C GLU A 580 17.84 7.65 -3.77
N SER A 581 16.62 7.60 -4.32
CA SER A 581 15.40 7.15 -3.63
C SER A 581 15.58 5.77 -2.99
N ASN A 582 16.22 4.84 -3.71
CA ASN A 582 16.50 3.47 -3.27
C ASN A 582 17.30 3.42 -1.94
N ILE A 583 18.17 4.40 -1.70
CA ILE A 583 18.93 4.49 -0.45
C ILE A 583 18.00 4.91 0.68
N LYS A 584 17.17 5.94 0.47
CA LYS A 584 16.20 6.43 1.47
C LYS A 584 15.19 5.34 1.83
N GLU A 585 14.67 4.66 0.82
CA GLU A 585 13.71 3.55 0.98
C GLU A 585 14.27 2.41 1.84
N THR A 586 15.59 2.19 1.82
CA THR A 586 16.22 1.17 2.68
C THR A 586 16.01 1.47 4.16
N PHE A 587 16.08 2.74 4.59
CA PHE A 587 15.82 3.12 5.99
C PHE A 587 14.40 2.79 6.43
N PHE A 588 13.43 3.18 5.61
CA PHE A 588 12.03 2.91 5.91
C PHE A 588 11.73 1.40 5.87
N THR A 589 12.30 0.68 4.91
CA THR A 589 12.17 -0.78 4.80
C THR A 589 12.65 -1.48 6.07
N VAL A 590 13.81 -1.07 6.61
CA VAL A 590 14.31 -1.61 7.88
C VAL A 590 13.39 -1.21 9.03
N ALA A 591 12.99 0.06 9.16
CA ALA A 591 12.06 0.50 10.21
C ALA A 591 10.73 -0.29 10.20
N LYS A 592 10.17 -0.54 9.02
CA LYS A 592 8.94 -1.34 8.85
C LYS A 592 9.09 -2.76 9.37
N SER A 593 10.25 -3.39 9.15
CA SER A 593 10.52 -4.73 9.67
C SER A 593 10.53 -4.78 11.20
N PHE A 594 11.11 -3.77 11.86
CA PHE A 594 11.10 -3.66 13.32
C PHE A 594 9.69 -3.40 13.83
N TYR A 595 8.93 -2.54 13.14
CA TYR A 595 7.56 -2.22 13.49
C TYR A 595 6.65 -3.46 13.37
N TYR A 596 6.77 -4.21 12.27
CA TYR A 596 6.07 -5.48 12.06
C TYR A 596 6.30 -6.45 13.22
N ILE A 597 7.54 -6.64 13.65
CA ILE A 597 7.88 -7.53 14.78
C ILE A 597 7.30 -7.02 16.12
N ALA A 598 7.18 -5.71 16.30
CA ALA A 598 6.68 -5.10 17.53
C ALA A 598 5.16 -5.22 17.68
N ILE A 599 4.43 -5.19 16.56
CA ILE A 599 2.95 -5.21 16.59
C ILE A 599 2.34 -6.58 16.31
N CYS A 600 2.96 -7.42 15.46
CA CYS A 600 2.43 -8.73 15.12
C CYS A 600 2.80 -9.75 16.19
N ASP A 601 1.82 -10.52 16.65
CA ASP A 601 2.05 -11.57 17.62
C ASP A 601 2.80 -12.77 16.98
N PRO A 602 3.46 -13.60 17.81
CA PRO A 602 4.18 -14.79 17.34
C PRO A 602 3.38 -15.75 16.44
N GLY A 603 2.08 -15.92 16.67
CA GLY A 603 1.22 -16.80 15.88
C GLY A 603 1.01 -16.24 14.48
N THR A 604 0.68 -14.95 14.38
CA THR A 604 0.57 -14.22 13.11
C THR A 604 1.88 -14.28 12.30
N ILE A 605 3.02 -14.05 12.96
CA ILE A 605 4.33 -14.13 12.29
C ILE A 605 4.59 -15.53 11.74
N ASN A 606 4.33 -16.58 12.52
CA ASN A 606 4.50 -17.96 12.05
C ASN A 606 3.57 -18.30 10.87
N TYR A 607 2.32 -17.82 10.92
CA TYR A 607 1.38 -17.97 9.81
C TYR A 607 1.88 -17.28 8.54
N HIS A 608 2.37 -16.05 8.65
CA HIS A 608 2.95 -15.30 7.52
C HIS A 608 4.19 -16.00 6.97
N ILE A 609 5.10 -16.49 7.82
CA ILE A 609 6.27 -17.28 7.41
C ILE A 609 5.84 -18.49 6.58
N SER A 610 4.86 -19.26 7.07
CA SER A 610 4.33 -20.43 6.37
C SER A 610 3.79 -20.06 4.98
N LYS A 611 2.91 -19.05 4.93
CA LYS A 611 2.27 -18.58 3.70
C LYS A 611 3.25 -18.02 2.69
N VAL A 612 4.25 -17.26 3.13
CA VAL A 612 5.16 -16.51 2.26
C VAL A 612 6.31 -17.36 1.74
N LEU A 613 6.94 -18.16 2.60
CA LEU A 613 8.15 -18.90 2.22
C LEU A 613 7.86 -20.34 1.74
N PHE A 614 6.76 -20.94 2.20
CA PHE A 614 6.59 -22.39 2.07
C PHE A 614 5.30 -22.83 1.37
N GLU A 615 4.31 -21.95 1.22
CA GLU A 615 3.05 -22.24 0.53
C GLU A 615 2.97 -21.57 -0.84
N ARG A 616 2.85 -22.36 -1.91
CA ARG A 616 2.68 -21.83 -3.26
C ARG A 616 1.30 -21.20 -3.46
N VAL A 617 1.23 -20.22 -4.35
CA VAL A 617 -0.03 -19.62 -4.81
C VAL A 617 -0.50 -20.36 -6.06
N TYR A 618 -1.78 -20.76 -6.13
CA TYR A 618 -2.37 -21.50 -7.25
C TYR A 618 -3.34 -20.64 -8.05
#